data_AF-A0A3D8U1C9-F1
#
_entry.id   AF-A0A3D8U1C9-F1
#
_cell.length_a   1.000
_cell.length_b   1.000
_cell.length_c   1.000
_cell.angle_alpha   90.00
_cell.angle_beta   90.00
_cell.angle_gamma   90.00
#
_symmetry.space_group_name_H-M   'P 1'
#
loop_
_entity.id
_entity.type
_entity.pdbx_description
1 polymer ?
#
loop_
_entity_poly.entity_id
_entity_poly.type
_entity_poly.pdbx_seq_one_letter_code
_entity_poly.pdbx_strand_id
1 'polypeptide(L)'
;MQIVVDERNRLLHADLSGFKSTVNLSHDYPVFQYASGVKPSKAVSLGCLWALPVGNWAKQATWNANGTIMVVGGLSNGDRCMHTPRTLPIPDGVTFS
;
A
#
# COMPACT_ATOMS: atom_id res chain seq x y z
N MET A 1 0.26 6.28 -9.97
CA MET A 1 0.67 5.48 -8.80
C MET A 1 2.19 5.45 -8.76
N GLN A 2 2.76 5.85 -7.63
CA GLN A 2 4.19 5.81 -7.36
C GLN A 2 4.45 5.66 -5.86
N ILE A 3 5.60 5.06 -5.53
CA ILE A 3 6.22 5.22 -4.22
C ILE A 3 7.55 5.92 -4.46
N VAL A 4 7.71 7.09 -3.85
CA VAL A 4 8.97 7.84 -3.89
C VAL A 4 9.71 7.59 -2.58
N VAL A 5 10.96 7.12 -2.70
CA VAL A 5 11.87 6.94 -1.58
C VAL A 5 12.79 8.17 -1.53
N ASP A 6 12.62 9.00 -0.51
CA ASP A 6 13.52 10.11 -0.20
C ASP A 6 14.48 9.68 0.91
N GLU A 7 15.57 9.01 0.53
CA GLU A 7 16.57 8.51 1.47
C GLU A 7 17.26 9.65 2.23
N ARG A 8 17.41 10.82 1.60
CA ARG A 8 18.06 11.99 2.19
C ARG A 8 17.29 12.51 3.39
N ASN A 9 15.96 12.59 3.27
CA ASN A 9 15.09 13.05 4.36
C ASN A 9 14.49 11.90 5.19
N ARG A 10 14.83 10.65 4.85
CA ARG A 10 14.29 9.44 5.45
C ARG A 10 12.77 9.34 5.36
N LEU A 11 12.20 9.70 4.22
CA LEU A 11 10.75 9.69 3.97
C LEU A 11 10.37 8.76 2.83
N LEU A 12 9.18 8.17 2.96
CA LEU A 12 8.45 7.45 1.94
C LEU A 12 7.20 8.25 1.59
N HIS A 13 7.03 8.58 0.32
CA HIS A 13 5.80 9.17 -0.20
C HIS A 13 5.05 8.12 -1.01
N ALA A 14 3.95 7.62 -0.46
CA ALA A 14 3.08 6.64 -1.09
C ALA A 14 1.86 7.36 -1.67
N ASP A 15 1.82 7.46 -3.00
CA ASP A 15 0.68 7.98 -3.77
C ASP A 15 0.25 6.91 -4.78
N LEU A 16 -0.67 6.06 -4.33
CA LEU A 16 -1.20 4.93 -5.08
C LEU A 16 -2.50 5.29 -5.80
N SER A 17 -3.09 4.30 -6.46
CA SER A 17 -4.41 4.48 -7.07
C SER A 17 -5.52 4.02 -6.11
N GLY A 18 -6.68 4.68 -6.19
CA GLY A 18 -7.92 4.10 -5.68
C GLY A 18 -8.41 2.98 -6.60
N PHE A 19 -9.27 2.10 -6.08
CA PHE A 19 -9.85 1.01 -6.88
C PHE A 19 -11.21 0.56 -6.31
N LYS A 20 -11.94 -0.24 -7.08
CA LYS A 20 -13.16 -0.92 -6.62
C LYS A 20 -12.92 -2.42 -6.67
N SER A 21 -13.16 -3.13 -5.57
CA SER A 21 -13.10 -4.59 -5.58
C SER A 21 -14.26 -5.17 -6.37
N THR A 22 -13.99 -6.14 -7.25
CA THR A 22 -15.00 -6.92 -7.99
C THR A 22 -15.14 -8.35 -7.46
N VAL A 23 -14.41 -8.69 -6.41
CA VAL A 23 -14.37 -10.01 -5.79
C VAL A 23 -14.40 -9.89 -4.27
N ASN A 24 -14.79 -10.98 -3.60
CA ASN A 24 -14.64 -11.09 -2.16
C ASN A 24 -13.24 -11.62 -1.83
N LEU A 25 -12.51 -10.90 -0.98
CA LEU A 25 -11.22 -11.31 -0.43
C LEU A 25 -11.44 -11.62 1.06
N SER A 26 -11.05 -12.81 1.50
CA SER A 26 -11.13 -13.22 2.91
C SER A 26 -9.85 -12.94 3.70
N HIS A 27 -8.77 -12.58 3.01
CA HIS A 27 -7.43 -12.39 3.54
C HIS A 27 -6.67 -11.36 2.70
N ASP A 28 -5.46 -11.05 3.15
CA ASP A 28 -4.56 -10.11 2.50
C ASP A 28 -4.32 -10.46 1.03
N TYR A 29 -4.29 -9.47 0.14
CA TYR A 29 -4.16 -9.71 -1.30
C TYR A 29 -3.31 -8.65 -2.02
N PRO A 30 -2.38 -9.04 -2.91
CA PRO A 30 -1.56 -8.11 -3.68
C PRO A 30 -2.37 -7.45 -4.79
N VAL A 31 -2.87 -6.23 -4.51
CA VAL A 31 -3.71 -5.45 -5.43
C VAL A 31 -2.90 -4.65 -6.45
N PHE A 32 -1.62 -4.36 -6.17
CA PHE A 32 -0.72 -3.72 -7.13
C PHE A 32 0.57 -4.51 -7.28
N GLN A 33 0.94 -4.74 -8.54
CA GLN A 33 2.18 -5.40 -8.92
C GLN A 33 3.20 -4.32 -9.31
N TYR A 34 4.18 -4.03 -8.45
CA TYR A 34 5.26 -3.11 -8.78
C TYR A 34 6.42 -3.90 -9.40
N ALA A 35 6.22 -4.34 -10.65
CA ALA A 35 7.17 -5.22 -11.33
C ALA A 35 8.49 -4.51 -11.69
N SER A 36 8.41 -3.25 -12.11
CA SER A 36 9.54 -2.40 -12.49
C SER A 36 9.57 -1.15 -11.62
N GLY A 37 10.51 -1.11 -10.68
CA GLY A 37 10.74 0.03 -9.80
C GLY A 37 11.48 -0.39 -8.55
N VAL A 38 11.73 0.60 -7.69
CA VAL A 38 12.40 0.40 -6.40
C VAL A 38 11.68 -0.66 -5.55
N LYS A 39 12.43 -1.46 -4.80
CA LYS A 39 11.92 -2.51 -3.91
C LYS A 39 12.58 -2.39 -2.55
N PRO A 40 11.82 -2.52 -1.45
CA PRO A 40 12.40 -2.51 -0.11
C PRO A 40 13.07 -3.86 0.16
N SER A 41 14.13 -3.88 0.95
CA SER A 41 14.82 -5.12 1.34
C SER A 41 13.99 -6.05 2.24
N LYS A 42 12.91 -5.53 2.83
CA LYS A 42 11.94 -6.26 3.66
C LYS A 42 10.57 -5.59 3.58
N ALA A 43 9.53 -6.28 4.04
CA ALA A 43 8.17 -5.73 4.02
C ALA A 43 8.06 -4.43 4.82
N VAL A 44 7.38 -3.43 4.25
CA VAL A 44 7.15 -2.11 4.84
C VAL A 44 5.65 -1.88 5.00
N SER A 45 5.20 -1.58 6.21
CA SER A 45 3.82 -1.12 6.43
C SER A 45 3.68 0.31 5.91
N LEU A 46 2.71 0.53 5.01
CA LEU A 46 2.37 1.85 4.49
C LEU A 46 1.21 2.50 5.26
N GLY A 47 0.73 1.83 6.33
CA GLY A 47 -0.42 2.26 7.11
C GLY A 47 -1.71 2.29 6.30
N CYS A 48 -2.68 3.09 6.75
CA CYS A 48 -3.99 3.23 6.10
C CYS A 48 -3.90 4.09 4.83
N LEU A 49 -4.00 3.45 3.66
CA LEU A 49 -3.94 4.10 2.34
C LEU A 49 -5.30 4.26 1.66
N TRP A 50 -6.32 3.52 2.10
CA TRP A 50 -7.65 3.61 1.49
C TRP A 50 -8.74 3.77 2.53
N ALA A 51 -9.64 4.71 2.32
CA ALA A 51 -10.90 4.82 3.05
C ALA A 51 -12.01 4.09 2.29
N LEU A 52 -12.88 3.40 3.02
CA LEU A 52 -14.13 2.88 2.49
C LEU A 52 -15.24 3.88 2.83
N PRO A 53 -16.02 4.35 1.83
CA PRO A 53 -17.11 5.30 2.09
C PRO A 53 -18.24 4.69 2.92
N VAL A 54 -18.33 3.37 2.99
CA VAL A 54 -19.33 2.66 3.79
C VAL A 54 -18.69 2.14 5.07
N GLY A 55 -19.32 2.43 6.21
CA GLY A 55 -18.95 1.89 7.52
C GLY A 55 -17.78 2.55 8.24
N ASN A 56 -17.21 3.64 7.71
CA ASN A 56 -16.07 4.37 8.30
C ASN A 56 -14.81 3.50 8.51
N TRP A 57 -14.56 2.57 7.60
CA TRP A 57 -13.37 1.70 7.65
C TRP A 57 -12.23 2.27 6.81
N ALA A 58 -11.00 1.92 7.18
CA ALA A 58 -9.83 2.13 6.35
C ALA A 58 -9.10 0.79 6.10
N LYS A 59 -8.44 0.68 4.95
CA LYS A 59 -7.59 -0.46 4.60
C LYS A 59 -6.15 -0.06 4.70
N GLN A 60 -5.41 -0.91 5.41
CA GLN A 60 -3.97 -0.82 5.51
C GLN A 60 -3.31 -1.45 4.28
N ALA A 61 -2.08 -1.04 4.01
CA ALA A 61 -1.29 -1.60 2.94
C ALA A 61 0.10 -2.03 3.42
N THR A 62 0.62 -3.10 2.83
CA THR A 62 1.99 -3.56 3.02
C THR A 62 2.71 -3.58 1.67
N TRP A 63 3.88 -2.97 1.62
CA TRP A 63 4.80 -3.06 0.48
C TRP A 63 5.79 -4.20 0.71
N ASN A 64 5.63 -5.28 -0.04
CA ASN A 64 6.44 -6.47 0.10
C ASN A 64 7.81 -6.30 -0.56
N ALA A 65 8.80 -7.09 -0.12
CA ALA A 65 10.17 -7.05 -0.66
C ALA A 65 10.26 -7.39 -2.16
N ASN A 66 9.28 -8.13 -2.68
CA ASN A 66 9.17 -8.42 -4.12
C ASN A 66 8.57 -7.25 -4.93
N GLY A 67 8.22 -6.13 -4.28
CA GLY A 67 7.63 -4.94 -4.88
C GLY A 67 6.09 -4.91 -4.83
N THR A 68 5.40 -6.02 -4.56
CA THR A 68 3.93 -6.03 -4.53
C THR A 68 3.37 -5.17 -3.40
N ILE A 69 2.24 -4.49 -3.66
CA ILE A 69 1.46 -3.80 -2.63
C ILE A 69 0.23 -4.63 -2.31
N MET A 70 0.16 -5.03 -1.05
CA MET A 70 -0.90 -5.86 -0.50
C MET A 70 -1.87 -5.00 0.29
N VAL A 71 -3.17 -5.21 0.09
CA VAL A 71 -4.19 -4.76 1.03
C VAL A 71 -4.20 -5.73 2.19
N VAL A 72 -4.17 -5.20 3.41
CA VAL A 72 -4.26 -6.00 4.63
C VAL A 72 -5.74 -6.22 4.98
N GLY A 73 -6.08 -7.47 5.29
CA GLY A 73 -7.42 -7.94 5.54
C GLY A 73 -8.25 -8.16 4.27
N GLY A 74 -9.48 -8.61 4.48
CA GLY A 74 -10.43 -8.87 3.40
C GLY A 74 -11.05 -7.61 2.77
N LEU A 75 -11.72 -7.80 1.64
CA LEU A 75 -12.54 -6.81 0.93
C LEU A 75 -13.81 -7.50 0.45
N SER A 76 -14.92 -6.78 0.43
CA SER A 76 -16.16 -7.25 -0.17
C SER A 76 -16.26 -6.81 -1.64
N ASN A 77 -16.94 -7.61 -2.46
CA ASN A 77 -17.30 -7.20 -3.80
C ASN A 77 -18.14 -5.92 -3.74
N GLY A 78 -17.69 -4.89 -4.45
CA GLY A 78 -18.30 -3.57 -4.44
C GLY A 78 -17.58 -2.54 -3.58
N ASP A 79 -16.68 -2.96 -2.68
CA ASP A 79 -15.91 -2.03 -1.84
C ASP A 79 -15.13 -1.05 -2.70
N ARG A 80 -15.34 0.24 -2.45
CA ARG A 80 -14.63 1.33 -3.12
C ARG A 80 -13.52 1.85 -2.22
N CYS A 81 -12.29 1.46 -2.54
CA CYS A 81 -11.08 1.88 -1.86
C CYS A 81 -10.65 3.26 -2.38
N MET A 82 -11.01 4.31 -1.62
CA MET A 82 -10.65 5.70 -1.96
C MET A 82 -9.25 6.01 -1.44
N HIS A 83 -8.30 6.25 -2.34
CA HIS A 83 -6.91 6.45 -1.95
C HIS A 83 -6.70 7.79 -1.22
N THR A 84 -5.84 7.76 -0.21
CA THR A 84 -5.30 8.95 0.45
C THR A 84 -3.77 8.84 0.44
N PRO A 85 -3.07 9.77 -0.23
CA PRO A 85 -1.61 9.78 -0.23
C PRO A 85 -1.06 9.91 1.18
N ARG A 86 0.07 9.27 1.45
CA ARG A 86 0.73 9.30 2.75
C ARG A 86 2.21 9.60 2.62
N THR A 87 2.72 10.38 3.56
CA THR A 87 4.16 10.50 3.82
C THR A 87 4.45 9.85 5.17
N LEU A 88 5.41 8.94 5.21
CA LEU A 88 5.78 8.17 6.39
C LEU A 88 7.30 8.05 6.48
N PRO A 89 7.88 7.87 7.68
CA PRO A 89 9.32 7.65 7.81
C PRO A 89 9.74 6.33 7.17
N ILE A 90 10.96 6.29 6.61
CA ILE A 90 11.61 5.04 6.22
C ILE A 90 11.87 4.21 7.49
N PRO A 91 11.30 3.00 7.61
CA PRO A 91 11.51 2.17 8.80
C PRO A 91 12.98 1.78 8.97
N ASP A 92 13.38 1.56 10.21
CA ASP A 92 14.79 1.28 10.52
C ASP A 92 15.31 -0.01 9.87
N GLY A 93 16.53 0.12 9.32
CA GLY A 93 17.22 -0.96 8.61
C GLY A 93 16.50 -1.43 7.35
N VAL A 94 15.60 -0.63 6.77
CA VAL A 94 15.09 -0.84 5.41
C VAL A 94 16.03 -0.15 4.43
N THR A 95 16.38 -0.86 3.37
CA THR A 95 17.17 -0.37 2.23
C THR A 95 16.40 -0.63 0.95
N PHE A 96 16.83 -0.03 -0.15
CA PHE A 96 16.08 -0.02 -1.40
C PHE A 96 16.96 -0.36 -2.61
N SER A 97 16.41 -1.11 -3.57
CA SER A 97 17.08 -1.53 -4.81
C SER A 97 16.15 -1.55 -6.00
#